data_AF-A0A6A6C6S1-F1
#
_entry.id   AF-A0A6A6C6S1-F1
#
_cell.length_a   1.000
_cell.length_b   1.000
_cell.length_c   1.000
_cell.angle_alpha   90.00
_cell.angle_beta   90.00
_cell.angle_gamma   90.00
#
_symmetry.space_group_name_H-M   'P 1'
#
loop_
_entity.id
_entity.type
_entity.pdbx_description
1 polymer ?
#
loop_
_entity_poly.entity_id
_entity_poly.type
_entity_poly.pdbx_seq_one_letter_code
_entity_poly.pdbx_strand_id
1 'polypeptide(L)'
;MEKEERKLREEDPQLFERDVGHFWGIHETRPYMRSRAALIDELCTTNIREGVQSALDLALGNLKLCRGDNMGTRSLIPALMIRLGKDQEAYDFIKWYETSGNDMSLPYLNLHDEDVFENPEAALGDRKFGDLANQSCLALIKFRLLSDLQSLQNSMALG
;
A
#
# COMPACT_ATOMS: atom_id res chain seq x y z
N MET A 1 3.00 10.05 -17.88
CA MET A 1 3.45 8.75 -17.35
C MET A 1 4.09 7.90 -18.46
N GLU A 2 3.33 7.36 -19.42
CA GLU A 2 3.88 6.49 -20.48
C GLU A 2 5.00 7.12 -21.33
N LYS A 3 4.87 8.42 -21.68
CA LYS A 3 5.91 9.16 -22.41
C LYS A 3 7.22 9.24 -21.63
N GLU A 4 7.14 9.49 -20.33
CA GLU A 4 8.32 9.58 -19.45
C GLU A 4 8.95 8.21 -19.24
N GLU A 5 8.13 7.17 -19.07
CA GLU A 5 8.63 5.80 -18.97
C GLU A 5 9.38 5.38 -20.23
N ARG A 6 8.79 5.61 -21.42
CA ARG A 6 9.43 5.26 -22.69
C ARG A 6 10.77 5.96 -22.85
N LYS A 7 10.83 7.26 -22.54
CA LYS A 7 12.07 8.03 -22.56
C LYS A 7 13.14 7.41 -21.66
N LEU A 8 12.79 7.07 -20.41
CA LEU A 8 13.73 6.45 -19.47
C LEU A 8 14.24 5.09 -19.96
N ARG A 9 13.37 4.27 -20.56
CA ARG A 9 13.75 2.95 -21.10
C ARG A 9 14.62 3.05 -22.36
N GLU A 10 14.42 4.08 -23.17
CA GLU A 10 15.25 4.35 -24.35
C GLU A 10 16.65 4.85 -23.94
N GLU A 11 16.74 5.66 -22.88
CA GLU A 11 18.01 6.19 -22.36
C GLU A 11 18.83 5.14 -21.59
N ASP A 12 18.18 4.35 -20.73
CA ASP A 12 18.80 3.23 -20.00
C ASP A 12 17.83 2.04 -19.89
N PRO A 13 17.98 1.01 -20.75
CA PRO A 13 17.12 -0.17 -20.75
C PRO A 13 17.14 -0.99 -19.46
N GLN A 14 18.17 -0.86 -18.60
CA GLN A 14 18.34 -1.63 -17.36
C GLN A 14 17.92 -0.85 -16.10
N LEU A 15 17.51 0.41 -16.25
CA LEU A 15 17.17 1.30 -15.13
C LEU A 15 16.08 0.69 -14.23
N PHE A 16 15.10 0.02 -14.82
CA PHE A 16 13.95 -0.54 -14.09
C PHE A 16 14.26 -1.85 -13.38
N GLU A 17 15.42 -2.45 -13.61
CA GLU A 17 15.88 -3.67 -12.98
C GLU A 17 16.98 -3.37 -11.95
N ARG A 18 17.92 -2.50 -12.31
CA ARG A 18 19.10 -2.16 -11.49
C ARG A 18 18.75 -1.23 -10.33
N ASP A 19 17.89 -0.24 -10.56
CA ASP A 19 17.70 0.87 -9.62
C ASP A 19 16.36 0.82 -8.87
N VAL A 20 15.67 -0.33 -8.89
CA VAL A 20 14.42 -0.55 -8.13
C VAL A 20 14.61 -0.20 -6.66
N GLY A 21 13.67 0.53 -6.09
CA GLY A 21 13.70 1.02 -4.72
C GLY A 21 14.44 2.35 -4.56
N HIS A 22 15.26 2.75 -5.53
CA HIS A 22 16.12 3.93 -5.47
C HIS A 22 15.73 5.06 -6.44
N PHE A 23 14.60 4.96 -7.15
CA PHE A 23 14.23 5.91 -8.21
C PHE A 23 14.27 7.36 -7.72
N TRP A 24 13.75 7.66 -6.52
CA TRP A 24 13.74 9.04 -6.03
C TRP A 24 15.14 9.67 -5.88
N GLY A 25 16.17 8.85 -5.65
CA GLY A 25 17.57 9.28 -5.62
C GLY A 25 18.10 9.71 -6.98
N ILE A 26 17.50 9.23 -8.07
CA ILE A 26 17.87 9.54 -9.46
C ILE A 26 17.00 10.68 -9.96
N HIS A 27 17.62 11.83 -10.23
CA HIS A 27 16.91 13.06 -10.59
C HIS A 27 16.05 12.90 -11.85
N GLU A 28 16.55 12.16 -12.83
CA GLU A 28 15.95 11.89 -14.14
C GLU A 28 14.64 11.10 -14.03
N THR A 29 14.48 10.26 -13.00
CA THR A 29 13.25 9.46 -12.82
C THR A 29 12.13 10.22 -12.10
N ARG A 30 12.43 11.35 -11.45
CA ARG A 30 11.44 12.09 -10.65
C ARG A 30 10.24 12.59 -11.46
N PRO A 31 10.39 13.11 -12.70
CA PRO A 31 9.25 13.45 -13.54
C PRO A 31 8.32 12.25 -13.79
N TYR A 32 8.90 11.07 -14.06
CA TYR A 32 8.13 9.83 -14.22
C TYR A 32 7.38 9.48 -12.93
N MET A 33 8.06 9.42 -11.79
CA MET A 33 7.47 9.11 -10.48
C MET A 33 6.32 10.07 -10.10
N ARG A 34 6.51 11.38 -10.30
CA ARG A 34 5.46 12.38 -10.06
C ARG A 34 4.28 12.21 -11.01
N SER A 35 4.53 11.85 -12.27
CA SER A 35 3.45 11.61 -13.23
C SER A 35 2.62 10.36 -12.89
N ARG A 36 3.22 9.36 -12.22
CA ARG A 36 2.50 8.21 -11.64
C ARG A 36 1.64 8.65 -10.46
N ALA A 37 2.19 9.44 -9.54
CA ALA A 37 1.45 9.98 -8.40
C ALA A 37 0.23 10.80 -8.84
N ALA A 38 0.38 11.69 -9.83
CA ALA A 38 -0.74 12.47 -10.36
C ALA A 38 -1.86 11.59 -10.96
N LEU A 39 -1.50 10.46 -11.58
CA LEU A 39 -2.48 9.51 -12.10
C LEU A 39 -3.18 8.72 -10.98
N ILE A 40 -2.45 8.37 -9.91
CA ILE A 40 -3.04 7.76 -8.71
C ILE A 40 -4.09 8.70 -8.11
N ASP A 41 -3.76 9.99 -7.97
CA ASP A 41 -4.67 10.99 -7.41
C ASP A 41 -5.96 11.10 -8.23
N GLU A 42 -5.84 11.17 -9.56
CA GLU A 42 -7.00 11.22 -10.46
C GLU A 42 -7.88 9.96 -10.33
N LEU A 43 -7.26 8.77 -10.35
CA LEU A 43 -7.99 7.50 -10.24
C LEU A 43 -8.70 7.35 -8.87
N CYS A 44 -8.11 7.89 -7.80
CA CYS A 44 -8.70 7.90 -6.47
C CYS A 44 -10.01 8.69 -6.39
N THR A 45 -10.22 9.68 -7.27
CA THR A 45 -11.47 10.46 -7.34
C THR A 45 -12.65 9.66 -7.90
N THR A 46 -12.36 8.57 -8.61
CA THR A 46 -13.39 7.68 -9.15
C THR A 46 -13.91 6.73 -8.08
N ASN A 47 -15.20 6.38 -8.16
CA ASN A 47 -15.83 5.37 -7.28
C ASN A 47 -16.10 4.04 -8.00
N ILE A 48 -15.44 3.82 -9.14
CA ILE A 48 -15.52 2.56 -9.89
C ILE A 48 -14.43 1.60 -9.43
N ARG A 49 -14.76 0.32 -9.36
CA ARG A 49 -13.86 -0.71 -8.81
C ARG A 49 -12.55 -0.81 -9.61
N GLU A 50 -12.62 -0.67 -10.93
CA GLU A 50 -11.51 -0.74 -11.87
C GLU A 50 -10.53 0.42 -11.67
N GLY A 51 -11.06 1.62 -11.40
CA GLY A 51 -10.26 2.81 -11.11
C GLY A 51 -9.48 2.66 -9.79
N VAL A 52 -10.15 2.14 -8.75
CA VAL A 52 -9.53 1.85 -7.46
C VAL A 52 -8.45 0.77 -7.59
N GLN A 53 -8.69 -0.28 -8.37
CA GLN A 53 -7.69 -1.33 -8.63
C GLN A 53 -6.49 -0.76 -9.39
N SER A 54 -6.71 0.07 -10.41
CA SER A 54 -5.64 0.73 -11.17
C SER A 54 -4.80 1.67 -10.30
N ALA A 55 -5.44 2.42 -9.40
CA ALA A 55 -4.76 3.26 -8.42
C ALA A 55 -3.88 2.42 -7.49
N LEU A 56 -4.39 1.28 -7.02
CA LEU A 56 -3.66 0.37 -6.14
C LEU A 56 -2.41 -0.19 -6.82
N ASP A 57 -2.54 -0.68 -8.05
CA ASP A 57 -1.43 -1.25 -8.81
C ASP A 57 -0.35 -0.20 -9.09
N LEU A 58 -0.76 1.03 -9.43
CA LEU A 58 0.17 2.15 -9.60
C LEU A 58 0.86 2.52 -8.30
N ALA A 59 0.14 2.57 -7.19
CA ALA A 59 0.65 2.93 -5.86
C ALA A 59 1.67 1.90 -5.35
N LEU A 60 1.35 0.62 -5.44
CA LEU A 60 2.27 -0.47 -5.11
C LEU A 60 3.53 -0.41 -5.99
N GLY A 61 3.36 -0.21 -7.30
CA GLY A 61 4.49 -0.03 -8.22
C GLY A 61 5.35 1.20 -7.88
N ASN A 62 4.72 2.31 -7.48
CA ASN A 62 5.43 3.53 -7.08
C ASN A 62 6.27 3.31 -5.82
N LEU A 63 5.69 2.64 -4.82
CA LEU A 63 6.37 2.25 -3.58
C LEU A 63 7.49 1.23 -3.84
N LYS A 64 7.33 0.34 -4.82
CA LYS A 64 8.39 -0.60 -5.22
C LYS A 64 9.57 0.13 -5.85
N LEU A 65 9.31 1.10 -6.74
CA LEU A 65 10.35 1.91 -7.38
C LEU A 65 11.03 2.89 -6.41
N CYS A 66 10.30 3.36 -5.40
CA CYS A 66 10.79 4.25 -4.34
C CYS A 66 10.43 3.67 -2.97
N ARG A 67 11.24 2.73 -2.48
CA ARG A 67 10.99 2.06 -1.20
C ARG A 67 11.03 3.03 -0.02
N GLY A 68 11.87 4.05 -0.12
CA GLY A 68 11.92 5.14 0.87
C GLY A 68 10.66 6.00 0.94
N ASP A 69 9.67 5.75 0.07
CA ASP A 69 8.35 6.39 0.04
C ASP A 69 8.39 7.91 0.13
N ASN A 70 9.31 8.53 -0.62
CA ASN A 70 9.54 9.98 -0.57
C ASN A 70 8.33 10.83 -1.00
N MET A 71 7.36 10.21 -1.67
CA MET A 71 6.11 10.86 -2.10
C MET A 71 4.93 10.57 -1.16
N GLY A 72 5.11 9.75 -0.11
CA GLY A 72 4.02 9.39 0.80
C GLY A 72 2.94 8.50 0.17
N THR A 73 3.29 7.69 -0.83
CA THR A 73 2.35 6.79 -1.50
C THR A 73 1.84 5.70 -0.55
N ARG A 74 2.56 5.37 0.53
CA ARG A 74 2.11 4.37 1.52
C ARG A 74 0.70 4.64 2.06
N SER A 75 0.36 5.91 2.30
CA SER A 75 -0.76 6.30 3.14
C SER A 75 -2.11 5.96 2.50
N LEU A 76 -2.14 5.82 1.17
CA LEU A 76 -3.34 5.51 0.42
C LEU A 76 -3.51 4.00 0.14
N ILE A 77 -2.45 3.20 0.22
CA ILE A 77 -2.48 1.78 -0.20
C ILE A 77 -3.49 0.97 0.63
N PRO A 78 -3.49 1.00 1.97
CA PRO A 78 -4.48 0.24 2.76
C PRO A 78 -5.91 0.70 2.48
N ALA A 79 -6.13 2.01 2.32
CA ALA A 79 -7.46 2.54 2.02
C ALA A 79 -7.99 2.03 0.66
N LEU A 80 -7.12 1.94 -0.36
CA LEU A 80 -7.50 1.35 -1.64
C LEU A 80 -7.81 -0.15 -1.53
N MET A 81 -7.01 -0.91 -0.79
CA MET A 81 -7.27 -2.34 -0.54
C MET A 81 -8.61 -2.56 0.16
N ILE A 82 -8.91 -1.77 1.20
CA ILE A 82 -10.19 -1.81 1.94
C ILE A 82 -11.39 -1.48 1.03
N ARG A 83 -11.25 -0.53 0.09
CA ARG A 83 -12.27 -0.20 -0.91
C ARG A 83 -12.53 -1.36 -1.90
N LEU A 84 -11.55 -2.24 -2.08
CA LEU A 84 -11.64 -3.43 -2.94
C LEU A 84 -12.08 -4.69 -2.17
N GLY A 85 -12.36 -4.57 -0.87
CA GLY A 85 -12.70 -5.69 0.02
C GLY A 85 -11.51 -6.58 0.39
N LYS A 86 -10.29 -6.07 0.25
CA LYS A 86 -9.02 -6.78 0.52
C LYS A 86 -8.52 -6.48 1.93
N ASP A 87 -9.33 -6.79 2.93
CA ASP A 87 -9.08 -6.36 4.31
C ASP A 87 -7.89 -7.09 4.95
N GLN A 88 -7.68 -8.38 4.63
CA GLN A 88 -6.51 -9.14 5.06
C GLN A 88 -5.23 -8.56 4.44
N GLU A 89 -5.22 -8.31 3.13
CA GLU A 89 -4.03 -7.78 2.45
C GLU A 89 -3.72 -6.35 2.90
N ALA A 90 -4.74 -5.56 3.23
CA ALA A 90 -4.56 -4.24 3.83
C ALA A 90 -3.87 -4.33 5.20
N TYR A 91 -4.28 -5.31 6.02
CA TYR A 91 -3.65 -5.57 7.32
C TYR A 91 -2.19 -6.01 7.16
N ASP A 92 -1.93 -7.00 6.31
CA ASP A 92 -0.59 -7.51 6.02
C ASP A 92 0.33 -6.37 5.54
N PHE A 93 -0.18 -5.49 4.67
CA PHE A 93 0.56 -4.32 4.20
C PHE A 93 0.89 -3.35 5.33
N ILE A 94 -0.08 -3.02 6.21
CA ILE A 94 0.15 -2.10 7.34
C ILE A 94 1.26 -2.65 8.24
N LYS A 95 1.13 -3.92 8.63
CA LYS A 95 2.12 -4.59 9.48
C LYS A 95 3.49 -4.62 8.83
N TRP A 96 3.55 -5.00 7.56
CA TRP A 96 4.79 -5.02 6.80
C TRP A 96 5.43 -3.63 6.75
N TYR A 97 4.67 -2.60 6.40
CA TYR A 97 5.21 -1.24 6.24
C TYR A 97 5.75 -0.68 7.56
N GLU A 98 5.03 -0.88 8.67
CA GLU A 98 5.40 -0.31 9.96
C GLU A 98 6.56 -1.06 10.66
N THR A 99 6.69 -2.36 10.42
CA THR A 99 7.73 -3.18 11.07
C THR A 99 9.02 -3.29 10.26
N SER A 100 8.92 -3.44 8.94
CA SER A 100 10.06 -3.85 8.10
C SER A 100 10.08 -3.16 6.74
N GLY A 101 9.07 -2.36 6.39
CA GLY A 101 8.88 -1.96 5.01
C GLY A 101 9.93 -1.00 4.44
N ASN A 102 10.63 -0.27 5.31
CA ASN A 102 11.73 0.60 4.91
C ASN A 102 13.10 -0.10 4.92
N ASP A 103 13.17 -1.36 5.35
CA ASP A 103 14.39 -2.15 5.28
C ASP A 103 14.54 -2.70 3.84
N MET A 104 15.52 -2.15 3.12
CA MET A 104 15.86 -2.55 1.76
C MET A 104 16.56 -3.92 1.68
N SER A 105 17.05 -4.44 2.80
CA SER A 105 17.64 -5.78 2.85
C SER A 105 16.58 -6.89 2.90
N LEU A 106 15.34 -6.54 3.26
CA LEU A 106 14.21 -7.45 3.32
C LEU A 106 13.39 -7.42 2.03
N PRO A 107 12.73 -8.54 1.66
CA PRO A 107 11.97 -8.59 0.42
C PRO A 107 10.77 -7.63 0.39
N TYR A 108 10.32 -7.28 -0.82
CA TYR A 108 9.16 -6.42 -1.03
C TYR A 108 7.85 -7.16 -0.74
N LEU A 109 7.03 -6.66 0.19
CA LEU A 109 5.71 -7.23 0.57
C LEU A 109 5.77 -8.72 0.89
N ASN A 110 6.57 -9.08 1.89
CA ASN A 110 6.82 -10.48 2.24
C ASN A 110 5.98 -11.00 3.42
N LEU A 111 5.08 -10.18 3.98
CA LEU A 111 4.12 -10.63 4.98
C LEU A 111 2.81 -10.96 4.31
N HIS A 112 2.23 -12.10 4.68
CA HIS A 112 0.99 -12.65 4.13
C HIS A 112 0.28 -13.46 5.21
N ASP A 113 -1.06 -13.37 5.23
CA ASP A 113 -1.90 -14.14 6.16
C ASP A 113 -1.52 -13.88 7.63
N GLU A 114 -1.16 -12.63 7.94
CA GLU A 114 -0.81 -12.23 9.31
C GLU A 114 -2.04 -12.28 10.22
N ASP A 115 -1.80 -12.50 11.52
CA ASP A 115 -2.89 -12.63 12.50
C ASP A 115 -3.63 -11.30 12.71
N VAL A 116 -4.76 -11.12 12.03
CA VAL A 116 -5.62 -9.95 12.17
C VAL A 116 -6.24 -9.80 13.56
N PHE A 117 -6.16 -10.80 14.43
CA PHE A 117 -6.68 -10.76 15.81
C PHE A 117 -5.61 -10.40 16.84
N GLU A 118 -4.34 -10.29 16.45
CA GLU A 118 -3.29 -9.86 17.38
C GLU A 118 -3.52 -8.43 17.89
N ASN A 119 -2.79 -8.06 18.95
CA ASN A 119 -2.85 -6.71 19.50
C ASN A 119 -2.52 -5.67 18.39
N PRO A 120 -3.36 -4.63 18.18
CA PRO A 120 -3.11 -3.59 17.18
C PRO A 120 -1.71 -2.97 17.24
N GLU A 121 -1.09 -2.90 18.42
CA GLU A 121 0.29 -2.39 18.59
C GLU A 121 1.33 -3.25 17.84
N ALA A 122 1.11 -4.55 17.71
CA ALA A 122 2.00 -5.45 16.97
C ALA A 122 2.01 -5.11 15.45
N ALA A 123 0.87 -4.69 14.91
CA ALA A 123 0.74 -4.25 13.52
C ALA A 123 1.33 -2.85 13.26
N LEU A 124 1.43 -2.01 14.28
CA LEU A 124 1.97 -0.65 14.17
C LEU A 124 3.47 -0.56 14.50
N GLY A 125 4.06 -1.65 15.01
CA GLY A 125 5.46 -1.72 15.39
C GLY A 125 5.85 -0.73 16.49
N ASP A 126 7.16 -0.58 16.71
CA ASP A 126 7.72 0.34 17.73
C ASP A 126 7.59 1.83 17.36
N ARG A 127 7.00 2.13 16.20
CA ARG A 127 6.70 3.51 15.80
C ARG A 127 5.55 4.02 16.65
N LYS A 128 5.91 4.59 17.80
CA LYS A 128 4.99 5.24 18.76
C LYS A 128 3.98 6.21 18.13
N PHE A 129 4.21 6.65 16.89
CA PHE A 129 3.28 7.39 16.05
C PHE A 129 3.37 6.90 14.58
N GLY A 130 2.94 5.67 14.31
CA GLY A 130 2.76 5.15 12.94
C GLY A 130 1.87 6.07 12.10
N ASP A 131 1.85 5.90 10.78
CA ASP A 131 1.10 6.80 9.90
C ASP A 131 -0.39 6.85 10.29
N LEU A 132 -0.96 8.05 10.47
CA LEU A 132 -2.36 8.21 10.87
C LEU A 132 -3.32 7.53 9.88
N ALA A 133 -2.96 7.51 8.60
CA ALA A 133 -3.73 6.80 7.58
C ALA A 133 -3.76 5.28 7.84
N ASN A 134 -2.61 4.70 8.20
CA ASN A 134 -2.50 3.28 8.55
C ASN A 134 -3.30 2.97 9.82
N GLN A 135 -3.22 3.81 10.86
CA GLN A 135 -4.00 3.64 12.08
C GLN A 135 -5.51 3.70 11.81
N SER A 136 -5.95 4.63 10.96
CA SER A 136 -7.36 4.78 10.57
C SER A 136 -7.86 3.52 9.83
N CYS A 137 -7.04 3.00 8.91
CA CYS A 137 -7.35 1.79 8.16
C CYS A 137 -7.37 0.54 9.07
N LEU A 138 -6.41 0.42 9.98
CA LEU A 138 -6.37 -0.65 10.97
C LEU A 138 -7.62 -0.65 11.86
N ALA A 139 -8.03 0.53 12.34
CA ALA A 139 -9.26 0.66 13.11
C ALA A 139 -10.49 0.21 12.31
N LEU A 140 -10.61 0.62 11.04
CA LEU A 140 -11.69 0.18 10.15
C LEU A 140 -11.72 -1.34 9.94
N ILE A 141 -10.57 -1.97 9.71
CA ILE A 141 -10.45 -3.43 9.59
C ILE A 141 -10.94 -4.11 10.88
N LYS A 142 -10.47 -3.65 12.05
CA LYS A 142 -10.88 -4.20 13.35
C LYS A 142 -12.38 -4.03 13.60
N PHE A 143 -12.98 -2.91 13.19
CA PHE A 143 -14.43 -2.70 13.29
C PHE A 143 -15.22 -3.65 12.38
N ARG A 144 -14.76 -3.87 11.14
CA ARG A 144 -15.39 -4.83 10.22
C ARG A 144 -15.33 -6.25 10.76
N LEU A 145 -14.16 -6.67 11.24
CA LEU A 145 -13.99 -7.99 11.88
C LEU A 145 -14.92 -8.17 13.09
N LEU A 146 -15.01 -7.17 13.97
CA LEU A 146 -15.92 -7.21 15.11
C LEU A 146 -17.39 -7.37 14.66
N SER A 147 -17.80 -6.60 13.64
CA SER A 147 -19.15 -6.68 13.08
C SER A 147 -19.46 -8.07 12.49
N ASP A 148 -18.49 -8.68 11.81
CA ASP A 148 -18.63 -10.02 11.23
C ASP A 148 -18.73 -11.09 12.33
N LEU A 149 -17.90 -11.00 13.37
CA LEU A 149 -17.96 -11.91 14.53
C LEU A 149 -19.29 -11.82 15.26
N GLN A 150 -19.81 -10.60 15.47
CA GLN A 150 -21.13 -10.38 16.07
C GLN A 150 -22.25 -10.97 15.20
N SER A 151 -22.18 -10.77 13.88
CA SER A 151 -23.13 -11.37 12.93
C SER A 151 -23.15 -12.90 13.01
N LEU A 152 -21.96 -13.52 13.08
CA LEU A 152 -21.82 -14.96 13.23
C LEU A 152 -22.41 -15.45 14.56
N GLN A 153 -22.09 -14.79 15.68
CA GLN A 153 -22.64 -15.14 16.99
C GLN A 153 -24.17 -15.06 17.02
N ASN A 154 -24.74 -14.00 16.46
CA ASN A 154 -26.19 -13.81 16.40
C ASN A 154 -26.86 -14.89 15.52
N SER A 155 -26.23 -15.30 14.42
CA SER A 155 -26.75 -16.37 13.57
C SER A 155 -26.77 -17.73 14.27
N MET A 156 -25.76 -18.03 15.11
CA MET A 156 -25.70 -19.27 15.88
C MET A 156 -26.68 -19.30 17.05
N ALA A 157 -27.05 -18.14 17.62
CA ALA A 157 -28.04 -18.06 18.69
C ALA A 157 -29.49 -18.26 18.20
N LEU A 158 -29.74 -18.19 16.89
CA LEU A 158 -31.05 -18.31 16.26
C LEU A 158 -31.33 -19.69 15.63
N GLY A 159 -30.33 -20.58 15.56
CA GLY A 159 -30.44 -21.95 15.02
C GLY A 159 -30.42 -23.01 16.10
#